data_AF-A0A3S1HZS8-F1
#
_entry.id   AF-A0A3S1HZS8-F1
#
_cell.length_a   1.000
_cell.length_b   1.000
_cell.length_c   1.000
_cell.angle_alpha   90.00
_cell.angle_beta   90.00
_cell.angle_gamma   90.00
#
_symmetry.space_group_name_H-M   'P 1'
#
loop_
_entity.id
_entity.type
_entity.pdbx_description
1 polymer ?
#
loop_
_entity_poly.entity_id
_entity_poly.type
_entity_poly.pdbx_seq_one_letter_code
_entity_poly.pdbx_strand_id
1 'polypeptide(L)'
;FKAVIFGYVVGSGAGFLAAVAADRVPFLRRGLLPIGNMVSALPIIGVAPIMVMWFGFDWQSKAAVVIIMTFFPMLVNTVAGLAASGHMERDLMRTYASSYWQTLFKLRLPAAAPFIFNALKINSTLALIGAIVAEFFGTPVVGMGFRISTEVGRMNIDMVWAEIAVAALAGSVFYGVVALFERAVTFWHSSVRGG
;
A
#
# COMPACT_ATOMS: atom_id res chain seq x y z
N PHE A 1 -4.11 1.07 -15.67
CA PHE A 1 -2.74 0.79 -15.19
C PHE A 1 -1.91 2.01 -14.78
N LYS A 2 -1.83 3.11 -15.55
CA LYS A 2 -1.06 4.32 -15.16
C LYS A 2 -1.39 4.81 -13.74
N ALA A 3 -2.67 4.97 -13.44
CA ALA A 3 -3.15 5.36 -12.11
C ALA A 3 -2.75 4.38 -11.00
N VAL A 4 -2.84 3.07 -11.27
CA VAL A 4 -2.49 1.99 -10.33
C VAL A 4 -1.01 2.09 -9.96
N ILE A 5 -0.13 2.10 -10.96
CA ILE A 5 1.33 2.10 -10.72
C ILE A 5 1.75 3.41 -10.06
N PHE A 6 1.31 4.56 -10.60
CA PHE A 6 1.66 5.86 -10.04
C PHE A 6 1.15 6.00 -8.60
N GLY A 7 -0.13 5.70 -8.38
CA GLY A 7 -0.71 5.81 -7.05
C GLY A 7 -0.10 4.84 -6.06
N TYR A 8 0.24 3.62 -6.49
CA TYR A 8 0.92 2.63 -5.67
C TYR A 8 2.30 3.11 -5.24
N VAL A 9 3.11 3.62 -6.18
CA VAL A 9 4.46 4.11 -5.91
C VAL A 9 4.41 5.35 -5.02
N VAL A 10 3.56 6.32 -5.34
CA VAL A 10 3.46 7.58 -4.59
C VAL A 10 2.85 7.37 -3.21
N GLY A 11 1.76 6.61 -3.09
CA GLY A 11 1.11 6.35 -1.80
C GLY A 11 1.99 5.51 -0.88
N SER A 12 2.59 4.43 -1.39
CA SER A 12 3.55 3.63 -0.62
C SER A 12 4.80 4.45 -0.27
N GLY A 13 5.36 5.22 -1.21
CA GLY A 13 6.51 6.07 -0.95
C GLY A 13 6.23 7.13 0.11
N ALA A 14 5.09 7.82 0.02
CA ALA A 14 4.67 8.82 1.00
C ALA A 14 4.43 8.19 2.38
N GLY A 15 3.77 7.04 2.45
CA GLY A 15 3.55 6.31 3.72
C GLY A 15 4.86 5.87 4.37
N PHE A 16 5.81 5.37 3.58
CA PHE A 16 7.14 5.00 4.04
C PHE A 16 7.92 6.20 4.58
N LEU A 17 7.96 7.32 3.85
CA LEU A 17 8.64 8.54 4.29
C LEU A 17 8.01 9.12 5.56
N ALA A 18 6.68 9.13 5.64
CA ALA A 18 5.95 9.54 6.82
C ALA A 18 6.26 8.64 8.02
N ALA A 19 6.41 7.32 7.82
CA ALA A 19 6.80 6.39 8.87
C ALA A 19 8.21 6.67 9.41
N VAL A 20 9.18 6.91 8.52
CA VAL A 20 10.56 7.27 8.91
C VAL A 20 10.60 8.62 9.64
N ALA A 21 9.78 9.60 9.22
CA ALA A 21 9.66 10.86 9.92
C ALA A 21 9.01 10.68 11.32
N ALA A 22 7.95 9.87 11.40
CA ALA A 22 7.26 9.56 12.65
C ALA A 22 8.12 8.81 13.66
N ASP A 23 9.04 8.00 13.16
CA ASP A 23 9.97 7.23 13.98
C ASP A 23 10.87 8.12 14.85
N ARG A 24 11.22 9.33 14.37
CA ARG A 24 11.98 10.30 15.15
C ARG A 24 11.21 10.96 16.27
N VAL A 25 9.88 11.00 16.17
CA VAL A 25 9.02 11.78 17.06
C VAL A 25 8.06 10.82 17.77
N PRO A 26 8.35 10.42 19.02
CA PRO A 26 7.55 9.44 19.76
C PRO A 26 6.07 9.83 19.92
N PHE A 27 5.76 11.12 19.88
CA PHE A 27 4.39 11.64 19.86
C PHE A 27 3.69 11.30 18.54
N LEU A 28 4.35 11.54 17.40
CA LEU A 28 3.81 11.26 16.07
C LEU A 28 3.57 9.77 15.89
N ARG A 29 4.51 8.93 16.33
CA ARG A 29 4.34 7.46 16.32
C ARG A 29 3.10 7.01 17.11
N ARG A 30 2.86 7.56 18.30
CA ARG A 30 1.70 7.20 19.14
C ARG A 30 0.38 7.71 18.57
N GLY A 31 0.39 8.89 17.93
CA GLY A 31 -0.81 9.45 17.30
C GLY A 31 -1.16 8.84 15.94
N LEU A 32 -0.17 8.51 15.12
CA LEU A 32 -0.39 8.05 13.74
C LEU A 32 -0.96 6.64 13.64
N LEU A 33 -0.64 5.75 14.58
CA LEU A 33 -1.20 4.39 14.59
C LEU A 33 -2.75 4.37 14.73
N PRO A 34 -3.36 5.02 15.74
CA PRO A 34 -4.82 5.06 15.85
C PRO A 34 -5.47 5.86 14.71
N ILE A 35 -4.85 6.94 14.24
CA ILE A 35 -5.36 7.69 13.06
C ILE A 35 -5.34 6.80 11.82
N GLY A 36 -4.25 6.05 11.59
CA GLY A 36 -4.15 5.16 10.44
C GLY A 36 -5.20 4.06 10.46
N ASN A 37 -5.50 3.50 11.63
CA ASN A 37 -6.58 2.53 11.79
C ASN A 37 -7.96 3.16 11.52
N MET A 38 -8.21 4.38 12.01
CA MET A 38 -9.45 5.10 11.76
C MET A 38 -9.65 5.40 10.26
N VAL A 39 -8.61 5.87 9.57
CA VAL A 39 -8.70 6.19 8.14
C VAL A 39 -8.86 4.92 7.30
N SER A 40 -8.24 3.81 7.70
CA SER A 40 -8.43 2.51 7.03
C SER A 40 -9.88 1.99 7.16
N ALA A 41 -10.66 2.49 8.12
CA ALA A 41 -12.07 2.16 8.28
C ALA A 41 -13.00 3.05 7.43
N LEU A 42 -12.48 4.09 6.77
CA LEU A 42 -13.31 4.94 5.92
C LEU A 42 -13.81 4.16 4.70
N PRO A 43 -15.10 4.26 4.34
CA PRO A 43 -15.65 3.58 3.19
C PRO A 43 -15.09 4.19 1.90
N ILE A 44 -14.14 3.50 1.28
CA ILE A 44 -13.45 3.99 0.08
C ILE A 44 -14.40 4.26 -1.09
N ILE A 45 -15.51 3.52 -1.14
CA ILE A 45 -16.60 3.71 -2.10
C ILE A 45 -17.12 5.15 -2.08
N GLY A 46 -17.20 5.78 -0.90
CA GLY A 46 -17.61 7.17 -0.77
C GLY A 46 -16.52 8.19 -1.14
N VAL A 47 -15.25 7.80 -1.07
CA VAL A 47 -14.11 8.68 -1.39
C VAL A 47 -13.94 8.84 -2.91
N ALA A 48 -14.22 7.79 -3.69
CA ALA A 48 -14.03 7.80 -5.13
C ALA A 48 -14.78 8.95 -5.87
N PRO A 49 -16.10 9.18 -5.65
CA PRO A 49 -16.80 10.31 -6.25
C PRO A 49 -16.20 11.68 -5.89
N ILE A 50 -15.74 11.85 -4.65
CA ILE A 50 -15.11 13.11 -4.20
C ILE A 50 -13.80 13.34 -4.95
N MET A 51 -12.99 12.30 -5.13
CA MET A 51 -11.74 12.40 -5.90
C MET A 51 -12.01 12.73 -7.37
N VAL A 52 -13.08 12.20 -7.95
CA VAL A 52 -13.51 12.55 -9.31
C VAL A 52 -13.97 14.01 -9.38
N MET A 53 -14.71 14.48 -8.39
CA MET A 53 -15.12 15.89 -8.31
C MET A 53 -13.92 16.85 -8.22
N TRP A 54 -12.86 16.46 -7.50
CA TRP A 54 -11.67 17.31 -7.32
C TRP A 54 -10.66 17.23 -8.47
N PHE A 55 -10.41 16.03 -9.01
CA PHE A 55 -9.34 15.78 -9.98
C PHE A 55 -9.85 15.43 -11.38
N GLY A 56 -11.16 15.38 -11.60
CA GLY A 56 -11.79 15.08 -12.88
C GLY A 56 -11.92 13.58 -13.20
N PHE A 57 -12.43 13.29 -14.40
CA PHE A 57 -12.71 11.93 -14.88
C PHE A 57 -11.48 11.18 -15.41
N ASP A 58 -10.33 11.84 -15.50
CA ASP A 58 -9.09 11.23 -15.98
C ASP A 58 -8.41 10.34 -14.90
N TRP A 59 -7.22 9.85 -15.20
CA TRP A 59 -6.47 8.91 -14.38
C TRP A 59 -6.02 9.50 -13.03
N GLN A 60 -5.99 10.82 -12.88
CA GLN A 60 -5.55 11.53 -11.68
C GLN A 60 -6.47 11.25 -10.48
N SER A 61 -7.80 11.23 -10.67
CA SER A 61 -8.74 10.89 -9.60
C SER A 61 -8.58 9.45 -9.13
N LYS A 62 -8.32 8.52 -10.06
CA LYS A 62 -8.05 7.11 -9.77
C LYS A 62 -6.75 6.97 -8.99
N ALA A 63 -5.70 7.70 -9.40
CA ALA A 63 -4.44 7.73 -8.69
C ALA A 63 -4.60 8.27 -7.27
N ALA A 64 -5.40 9.33 -7.07
CA ALA A 64 -5.67 9.89 -5.74
C ALA A 64 -6.33 8.86 -4.80
N VAL A 65 -7.33 8.11 -5.28
CA VAL A 65 -7.95 7.02 -4.52
C VAL A 65 -6.91 5.97 -4.14
N VAL A 66 -6.09 5.54 -5.10
CA VAL A 66 -5.02 4.55 -4.85
C VAL A 66 -3.99 5.05 -3.83
N ILE A 67 -3.59 6.33 -3.90
CA ILE A 67 -2.64 6.94 -2.95
C ILE A 67 -3.18 6.84 -1.53
N ILE A 68 -4.44 7.23 -1.31
CA ILE A 68 -5.08 7.18 0.02
C ILE A 68 -5.10 5.74 0.55
N MET A 69 -5.50 4.77 -0.30
CA MET A 69 -5.59 3.37 0.10
C MET A 69 -4.25 2.73 0.44
N THR A 70 -3.17 3.15 -0.24
CA THR A 70 -1.84 2.54 -0.08
C THR A 70 -0.98 3.25 0.96
N PHE A 71 -1.28 4.52 1.27
CA PHE A 71 -0.54 5.32 2.25
C PHE A 71 -0.59 4.71 3.65
N PHE A 72 -1.78 4.41 4.18
CA PHE A 72 -1.94 4.00 5.58
C PHE A 72 -1.39 2.60 5.88
N PRO A 73 -1.67 1.55 5.09
CA PRO A 73 -1.09 0.24 5.33
C PRO A 73 0.44 0.30 5.33
N MET A 74 1.04 1.09 4.41
CA MET A 74 2.48 1.28 4.36
C MET A 74 3.02 2.02 5.58
N LEU A 75 2.38 3.12 5.98
CA LEU A 75 2.74 3.88 7.17
C LEU A 75 2.74 2.97 8.41
N VAL A 76 1.64 2.26 8.66
CA VAL A 76 1.44 1.44 9.85
C VAL A 76 2.43 0.28 9.91
N ASN A 77 2.58 -0.47 8.82
CA ASN A 77 3.52 -1.60 8.77
C ASN A 77 4.97 -1.14 8.90
N THR A 78 5.35 -0.02 8.27
CA THR A 78 6.72 0.50 8.37
C THR A 78 7.02 0.97 9.79
N VAL A 79 6.10 1.68 10.45
CA VAL A 79 6.25 2.07 11.87
C VAL A 79 6.38 0.85 12.77
N ALA A 80 5.57 -0.19 12.54
CA ALA A 80 5.67 -1.44 13.29
C ALA A 80 7.02 -2.15 13.05
N GLY A 81 7.44 -2.27 11.79
CA GLY A 81 8.70 -2.91 11.41
C GLY A 81 9.93 -2.18 11.93
N LEU A 82 9.94 -0.84 11.92
CA LEU A 82 11.04 -0.05 12.48
C LEU A 82 11.20 -0.28 14.00
N ALA A 83 10.14 -0.71 14.68
CA ALA A 83 10.18 -1.05 16.10
C ALA A 83 10.50 -2.53 16.38
N ALA A 84 10.58 -3.37 15.35
CA ALA A 84 10.76 -4.82 15.48
C ALA A 84 12.19 -5.23 15.88
N SER A 85 13.19 -4.35 15.71
CA SER A 85 14.56 -4.62 16.15
C SER A 85 14.63 -4.89 17.66
N GLY A 86 15.29 -5.97 18.05
CA GLY A 86 15.43 -6.36 19.46
C GLY A 86 16.18 -5.33 20.31
N HIS A 87 16.13 -5.55 21.63
CA HIS A 87 16.78 -4.65 22.59
C HIS A 87 18.31 -4.78 22.52
N MET A 88 18.82 -6.00 22.40
CA MET A 88 20.26 -6.30 22.33
C MET A 88 20.94 -5.64 21.13
N GLU A 89 20.34 -5.71 19.95
CA GLU A 89 20.90 -5.12 18.73
C GLU A 89 20.92 -3.59 18.81
N ARG A 90 19.90 -3.00 19.46
CA ARG A 90 19.86 -1.55 19.69
C ARG A 90 20.91 -1.11 20.71
N ASP A 91 21.16 -1.90 21.76
CA ASP A 91 22.22 -1.62 22.73
C ASP A 91 23.60 -1.74 22.10
N LEU A 92 23.83 -2.71 21.22
CA LEU A 92 25.08 -2.82 20.45
C LEU A 92 25.34 -1.56 19.60
N MET A 93 24.33 -1.05 18.91
CA MET A 93 24.47 0.20 18.14
C MET A 93 24.80 1.40 19.04
N ARG A 94 24.28 1.44 20.27
CA ARG A 94 24.62 2.48 21.26
C ARG A 94 26.07 2.36 21.73
N THR A 95 26.57 1.15 21.98
CA THR A 95 27.98 0.90 22.35
C THR A 95 28.94 1.35 21.25
N TYR A 96 28.55 1.22 19.98
CA TYR A 96 29.30 1.75 18.84
C TYR A 96 29.14 3.25 18.61
N ALA A 97 28.49 3.99 19.52
CA ALA A 97 28.17 5.41 19.37
C ALA A 97 27.50 5.74 18.02
N SER A 98 26.68 4.80 17.51
CA SER A 98 26.07 4.95 16.20
C SER A 98 25.04 6.08 16.20
N SER A 99 25.13 6.96 15.21
CA SER A 99 24.12 7.98 14.94
C SER A 99 22.77 7.36 14.58
N TYR A 100 21.71 8.18 14.64
CA TYR A 100 20.36 7.76 14.24
C TYR A 100 20.34 7.17 12.82
N TRP A 101 21.01 7.80 11.85
CA TRP A 101 21.02 7.36 10.46
C TRP A 101 21.77 6.04 10.29
N GLN A 102 22.89 5.87 10.99
CA GLN A 102 23.61 4.58 10.99
C GLN A 102 22.73 3.47 11.57
N THR A 103 22.02 3.75 12.68
CA THR A 103 21.09 2.79 13.28
C THR A 103 19.90 2.49 12.37
N LEU A 104 19.36 3.51 11.70
CA LEU A 104 18.25 3.35 10.77
C LEU A 104 18.63 2.45 9.60
N PHE A 105 19.70 2.77 8.88
CA PHE A 105 20.08 2.05 7.66
C PHE A 105 20.74 0.70 7.92
N LYS A 106 21.50 0.54 9.01
CA LYS A 106 22.24 -0.70 9.29
C LYS A 106 21.48 -1.71 10.13
N LEU A 107 20.50 -1.28 10.92
CA LEU A 107 19.76 -2.17 11.82
C LEU A 107 18.26 -2.14 11.55
N ARG A 108 17.64 -0.97 11.63
CA ARG A 108 16.17 -0.88 11.71
C ARG A 108 15.48 -1.11 10.38
N LEU A 109 15.98 -0.55 9.27
CA LEU A 109 15.43 -0.79 7.94
C LEU A 109 15.61 -2.25 7.49
N PRO A 110 16.79 -2.90 7.67
CA PRO A 110 16.94 -4.33 7.42
C PRO A 110 15.98 -5.20 8.26
N ALA A 111 15.78 -4.85 9.54
CA ALA A 111 14.82 -5.55 10.40
C ALA A 111 13.35 -5.28 10.00
N ALA A 112 13.05 -4.09 9.49
CA ALA A 112 11.72 -3.69 9.03
C ALA A 112 11.37 -4.22 7.63
N ALA A 113 12.35 -4.71 6.86
CA ALA A 113 12.16 -5.09 5.47
C ALA A 113 10.97 -6.05 5.24
N PRO A 114 10.77 -7.13 6.02
CA PRO A 114 9.61 -8.02 5.85
C PRO A 114 8.27 -7.30 6.05
N PHE A 115 8.20 -6.34 6.98
CA PHE A 115 7.00 -5.55 7.22
C PHE A 115 6.72 -4.58 6.07
N ILE A 116 7.76 -3.95 5.53
CA ILE A 116 7.64 -3.05 4.37
C ILE A 116 7.17 -3.85 3.15
N PHE A 117 7.75 -5.02 2.89
CA PHE A 117 7.30 -5.89 1.79
C PHE A 117 5.89 -6.44 2.02
N ASN A 118 5.52 -6.76 3.26
CA ASN A 118 4.14 -7.10 3.59
C ASN A 118 3.16 -5.98 3.22
N ALA A 119 3.49 -4.73 3.56
CA ALA A 119 2.70 -3.59 3.12
C ALA A 119 2.68 -3.43 1.59
N LEU A 120 3.80 -3.59 0.90
CA LEU A 120 3.85 -3.53 -0.56
C LEU A 120 2.93 -4.58 -1.22
N LYS A 121 2.87 -5.79 -0.66
CA LYS A 121 1.98 -6.88 -1.12
C LYS A 121 0.50 -6.59 -0.84
N ILE A 122 0.17 -6.03 0.32
CA ILE A 122 -1.19 -5.57 0.63
C ILE A 122 -1.57 -4.42 -0.32
N ASN A 123 -0.66 -3.47 -0.53
CA ASN A 123 -0.89 -2.32 -1.37
C ASN A 123 -1.06 -2.68 -2.84
N SER A 124 -0.47 -3.78 -3.33
CA SER A 124 -0.60 -4.15 -4.75
C SER A 124 -2.03 -4.58 -5.08
N THR A 125 -2.69 -5.28 -4.16
CA THR A 125 -4.09 -5.66 -4.31
C THR A 125 -5.00 -4.45 -4.09
N LEU A 126 -4.76 -3.65 -3.04
CA LEU A 126 -5.52 -2.42 -2.77
C LEU A 126 -5.43 -1.40 -3.91
N ALA A 127 -4.30 -1.28 -4.60
CA ALA A 127 -4.15 -0.34 -5.70
C ALA A 127 -5.03 -0.72 -6.91
N LEU A 128 -5.19 -2.01 -7.18
CA LEU A 128 -6.11 -2.47 -8.23
C LEU A 128 -7.56 -2.30 -7.81
N ILE A 129 -7.91 -2.70 -6.59
CA ILE A 129 -9.25 -2.49 -6.03
C ILE A 129 -9.63 -0.99 -6.08
N GLY A 130 -8.73 -0.11 -5.60
CA GLY A 130 -8.94 1.33 -5.58
C GLY A 130 -9.13 1.95 -6.95
N ALA A 131 -8.33 1.53 -7.94
CA ALA A 131 -8.50 2.00 -9.30
C ALA A 131 -9.83 1.52 -9.91
N ILE A 132 -10.23 0.27 -9.69
CA ILE A 132 -11.51 -0.27 -10.18
C ILE A 132 -12.68 0.46 -9.52
N VAL A 133 -12.66 0.69 -8.21
CA VAL A 133 -13.69 1.47 -7.50
C VAL A 133 -13.74 2.90 -8.05
N ALA A 134 -12.61 3.53 -8.28
CA ALA A 134 -12.56 4.87 -8.84
C ALA A 134 -13.04 4.94 -10.31
N GLU A 135 -12.78 3.92 -11.11
CA GLU A 135 -13.34 3.77 -12.46
C GLU A 135 -14.86 3.56 -12.43
N PHE A 136 -15.35 2.78 -11.48
CA PHE A 136 -16.78 2.46 -11.32
C PHE A 136 -17.64 3.73 -11.16
N PHE A 137 -17.16 4.72 -10.39
CA PHE A 137 -17.86 5.99 -10.17
C PHE A 137 -17.42 7.13 -11.09
N GLY A 138 -16.28 6.98 -11.76
CA GLY A 138 -15.51 8.13 -12.22
C GLY A 138 -15.04 8.12 -13.65
N THR A 139 -15.33 7.09 -14.45
CA THR A 139 -14.98 7.10 -15.88
C THR A 139 -16.22 6.74 -16.70
N PRO A 140 -16.61 7.55 -17.70
CA PRO A 140 -17.81 7.28 -18.49
C PRO A 140 -17.59 6.44 -19.75
N VAL A 141 -16.35 6.01 -20.05
CA VAL A 141 -16.03 5.43 -21.38
C VAL A 141 -15.19 4.15 -21.33
N VAL A 142 -14.26 4.02 -20.39
CA VAL A 142 -13.27 2.91 -20.35
C VAL A 142 -12.92 2.51 -18.91
N GLY A 143 -12.55 1.25 -18.72
CA GLY A 143 -12.09 0.71 -17.43
C GLY A 143 -12.89 -0.51 -16.98
N MET A 144 -12.26 -1.37 -16.18
CA MET A 144 -12.92 -2.58 -15.64
C MET A 144 -14.06 -2.17 -14.70
N GLY A 145 -13.84 -1.13 -13.88
CA GLY A 145 -14.88 -0.61 -12.98
C GLY A 145 -16.11 -0.07 -13.72
N PHE A 146 -15.89 0.65 -14.82
CA PHE A 146 -16.97 1.16 -15.68
C PHE A 146 -17.75 0.04 -16.35
N ARG A 147 -17.06 -1.00 -16.86
CA ARG A 147 -17.73 -2.16 -17.46
C ARG A 147 -18.56 -2.92 -16.44
N ILE A 148 -18.06 -3.12 -15.23
CA ILE A 148 -18.84 -3.72 -14.15
C ILE A 148 -20.12 -2.90 -13.90
N SER A 149 -20.04 -1.58 -13.75
CA SER A 149 -21.23 -0.76 -13.44
C SER A 149 -22.27 -0.75 -14.57
N THR A 150 -21.83 -0.61 -15.82
CA THR A 150 -22.71 -0.62 -17.00
C THR A 150 -23.33 -1.98 -17.29
N GLU A 151 -22.58 -3.07 -17.18
CA GLU A 151 -23.08 -4.43 -17.48
C GLU A 151 -24.01 -4.97 -16.41
N VAL A 152 -23.83 -4.57 -15.14
CA VAL A 152 -24.85 -4.77 -14.09
C VAL A 152 -26.17 -4.12 -14.50
N GLY A 153 -26.15 -2.88 -15.00
CA GLY A 153 -27.35 -2.19 -15.49
C GLY A 153 -28.01 -2.87 -16.69
N ARG A 154 -27.22 -3.59 -17.51
CA ARG A 154 -27.70 -4.39 -18.66
C ARG A 154 -28.14 -5.79 -18.28
N MET A 155 -28.06 -6.17 -17.00
CA MET A 155 -28.27 -7.54 -16.50
C MET A 155 -27.35 -8.58 -17.19
N ASN A 156 -26.21 -8.14 -17.74
CA ASN A 156 -25.22 -9.00 -18.37
C ASN A 156 -24.22 -9.49 -17.32
N ILE A 157 -24.70 -10.36 -16.43
CA ILE A 157 -23.94 -10.82 -15.26
C ILE A 157 -22.73 -11.69 -15.66
N ASP A 158 -22.78 -12.34 -16.81
CA ASP A 158 -21.65 -13.11 -17.35
C ASP A 158 -20.43 -12.22 -17.59
N MET A 159 -20.63 -11.04 -18.18
CA MET A 159 -19.56 -10.06 -18.38
C MET A 159 -19.04 -9.52 -17.04
N VAL A 160 -19.92 -9.30 -16.06
CA VAL A 160 -19.52 -8.85 -14.71
C VAL A 160 -18.58 -9.87 -14.05
N TRP A 161 -18.91 -11.17 -14.11
CA TRP A 161 -18.04 -12.22 -13.58
C TRP A 161 -16.72 -12.33 -14.35
N ALA A 162 -16.73 -12.13 -15.67
CA ALA A 162 -15.52 -12.12 -16.48
C ALA A 162 -14.57 -10.96 -16.05
N GLU A 163 -15.11 -9.75 -15.88
CA GLU A 163 -14.33 -8.59 -15.42
C GLU A 163 -13.76 -8.82 -13.99
N ILE A 164 -14.55 -9.40 -13.08
CA ILE A 164 -14.08 -9.77 -11.73
C ILE A 164 -12.95 -10.80 -11.80
N ALA A 165 -13.07 -11.83 -12.64
CA ALA A 165 -12.05 -12.86 -12.80
C ALA A 165 -10.73 -12.28 -13.37
N VAL A 166 -10.83 -11.41 -14.37
CA VAL A 166 -9.66 -10.71 -14.94
C VAL A 166 -9.01 -9.78 -13.91
N ALA A 167 -9.81 -9.03 -13.15
CA ALA A 167 -9.32 -8.18 -12.07
C ALA A 167 -8.60 -9.00 -10.98
N ALA A 168 -9.16 -10.15 -10.59
CA ALA A 168 -8.54 -11.06 -9.63
C ALA A 168 -7.21 -11.59 -10.15
N LEU A 169 -7.14 -12.04 -11.40
CA LEU A 169 -5.91 -12.51 -12.03
C LEU A 169 -4.84 -11.41 -12.09
N ALA A 170 -5.21 -10.20 -12.53
CA ALA A 170 -4.29 -9.06 -12.54
C ALA A 170 -3.77 -8.72 -11.13
N GLY A 171 -4.65 -8.79 -10.13
CA GLY A 171 -4.31 -8.64 -8.70
C GLY A 171 -3.32 -9.67 -8.21
N SER A 172 -3.57 -10.94 -8.48
CA SER A 172 -2.71 -12.05 -8.11
C SER A 172 -1.34 -11.97 -8.79
N VAL A 173 -1.29 -11.59 -10.07
CA VAL A 173 -0.03 -11.39 -10.79
C VAL A 173 0.76 -10.24 -10.16
N PHE A 174 0.13 -9.10 -9.88
CA PHE A 174 0.83 -7.96 -9.29
C PHE A 174 1.36 -8.31 -7.89
N TYR A 175 0.55 -8.95 -7.04
CA TYR A 175 0.99 -9.48 -5.76
C TYR A 175 2.17 -10.45 -5.92
N GLY A 176 2.07 -11.40 -6.85
CA GLY A 176 3.10 -12.41 -7.11
C GLY A 176 4.43 -11.77 -7.52
N VAL A 177 4.41 -10.74 -8.37
CA VAL A 177 5.59 -9.96 -8.72
C VAL A 177 6.25 -9.35 -7.47
N VAL A 178 5.47 -8.69 -6.61
CA VAL A 178 5.99 -8.10 -5.36
C VAL A 178 6.55 -9.19 -4.43
N ALA A 179 5.88 -10.34 -4.30
CA ALA A 179 6.34 -11.45 -3.47
C ALA A 179 7.64 -12.09 -3.99
N LEU A 180 7.82 -12.16 -5.32
CA LEU A 180 9.08 -12.60 -5.92
C LEU A 180 10.21 -11.61 -5.64
N PHE A 181 9.93 -10.30 -5.73
CA PHE A 181 10.89 -9.25 -5.34
C PHE A 181 11.26 -9.33 -3.86
N GLU A 182 10.29 -9.53 -2.97
CA GLU A 182 10.54 -9.74 -1.55
C GLU A 182 11.49 -10.91 -1.31
N ARG A 183 11.24 -12.08 -1.93
CA ARG A 183 12.11 -13.25 -1.80
C ARG A 183 13.54 -12.98 -2.25
N ALA A 184 13.71 -12.27 -3.37
CA ALA A 184 15.03 -11.91 -3.87
C ALA A 184 15.77 -10.92 -2.94
N VAL A 185 15.04 -9.95 -2.37
CA VAL A 185 15.62 -8.91 -1.52
C VAL A 185 15.78 -9.37 -0.08
N THR A 186 14.94 -10.23 0.48
CA THR A 186 14.95 -10.58 1.91
C THR A 186 15.49 -11.99 2.19
N PHE A 187 16.25 -12.56 1.26
CA PHE A 187 16.81 -13.93 1.33
C PHE A 187 17.59 -14.26 2.63
N TRP A 188 18.12 -13.24 3.31
CA TRP A 188 18.86 -13.39 4.57
C TRP A 188 17.96 -13.55 5.79
N HIS A 189 16.69 -13.12 5.73
CA HIS A 189 15.83 -13.04 6.90
C HIS A 189 15.23 -14.41 7.24
N SER A 190 15.12 -14.71 8.54
CA SER A 190 14.68 -16.02 9.03
C SER A 190 13.26 -16.39 8.58
N SER A 191 12.39 -15.41 8.33
CA SER A 191 11.04 -15.61 7.79
C SER A 191 11.01 -16.25 6.40
N VAL A 192 12.13 -16.23 5.66
CA VAL A 192 12.26 -16.84 4.32
C VAL A 192 13.00 -18.18 4.37
N ARG A 193 13.77 -18.44 5.44
CA ARG A 193 14.61 -19.64 5.59
C ARG A 193 13.87 -20.89 6.10
N GLY A 194 12.65 -20.73 6.62
CA GLY A 194 11.80 -21.85 7.06
C GLY A 194 10.71 -22.15 6.04
N GLY A 195 11.06 -22.88 4.98
CA GLY A 195 10.15 -23.42 3.97
C GLY A 195 10.75 -24.67 3.36
#